data_AF-A0A139RMP8-F1
#
_entry.id   AF-A0A139RMP8-F1
#
_cell.length_a   1.000
_cell.length_b   1.000
_cell.length_c   1.000
_cell.angle_alpha   90.00
_cell.angle_beta   90.00
_cell.angle_gamma   90.00
#
_symmetry.space_group_name_H-M   'P 1'
#
loop_
_entity.id
_entity.type
_entity.pdbx_description
1 polymer ?
#
loop_
_entity_poly.entity_id
_entity_poly.type
_entity_poly.pdbx_seq_one_letter_code
_entity_poly.pdbx_strand_id
1 'polypeptide(L)'
;MAYGSTHKYVLRIIDHSMIYVAIAGSYTPVVLTLMNNWFGYLIIAIQWGTTIFGILYKIFAKKVNEKFSLALYLIMGWLVLAIIPAIISQTTPIFWSLMVTGGLCYTVGAGFYAKKKPYFHMIWHLFILAASALQYIAIVYYM
;
A
#
# COMPACT_ATOMS: atom_id res chain seq x y z
N MET A 1 6.63 17.57 -21.57
CA MET A 1 5.27 18.09 -21.31
C MET A 1 5.38 19.44 -20.63
N ALA A 2 4.62 20.44 -21.07
CA ALA A 2 4.56 21.74 -20.40
C ALA A 2 4.16 21.58 -18.92
N TYR A 3 4.78 22.38 -18.05
CA TYR A 3 4.45 22.41 -16.63
C TYR A 3 3.00 22.90 -16.48
N GLY A 4 2.08 22.01 -16.05
CA GLY A 4 0.65 22.31 -15.95
C GLY A 4 -0.25 21.75 -17.06
N SER A 5 0.25 20.91 -17.97
CA SER A 5 -0.61 20.24 -18.96
C SER A 5 -1.64 19.30 -18.31
N THR A 6 -2.81 19.15 -18.96
CA THR A 6 -3.89 18.25 -18.53
C THR A 6 -3.41 16.81 -18.35
N HIS A 7 -2.53 16.33 -19.24
CA HIS A 7 -1.93 15.00 -19.15
C HIS A 7 -1.17 14.79 -17.83
N LYS A 8 -0.35 15.76 -17.42
CA LYS A 8 0.41 15.68 -16.16
C LYS A 8 -0.51 15.69 -14.94
N TYR A 9 -1.64 16.40 -15.01
CA TYR A 9 -2.64 16.40 -13.96
C TYR A 9 -3.32 15.03 -13.83
N VAL A 10 -3.77 14.45 -14.95
CA VAL A 10 -4.40 13.12 -14.98
C VAL A 10 -3.45 12.04 -14.49
N LEU A 11 -2.20 12.03 -14.98
CA LEU A 11 -1.19 11.06 -14.53
C LEU A 11 -0.89 11.18 -13.05
N ARG A 12 -0.91 12.39 -12.48
CA ARG A 12 -0.77 12.57 -11.03
C ARG A 12 -1.95 11.95 -10.27
N ILE A 13 -3.18 12.09 -10.75
CA ILE A 13 -4.35 11.45 -10.13
C ILE A 13 -4.17 9.93 -10.15
N ILE A 14 -3.81 9.36 -11.31
CA ILE A 14 -3.60 7.92 -11.47
C ILE A 14 -2.50 7.42 -10.52
N ASP A 15 -1.35 8.08 -10.52
CA ASP A 15 -0.19 7.72 -9.68
C ASP A 15 -0.56 7.65 -8.18
N HIS A 16 -1.29 8.64 -7.66
CA HIS A 16 -1.71 8.62 -6.26
C HIS A 16 -2.85 7.62 -5.99
N SER A 17 -3.71 7.37 -6.98
CA SER A 17 -4.76 6.36 -6.91
C SER A 17 -4.19 4.95 -6.80
N MET A 18 -3.08 4.68 -7.50
CA MET A 18 -2.43 3.36 -7.48
C MET A 18 -1.86 2.99 -6.12
N ILE A 19 -1.62 3.95 -5.22
CA ILE A 19 -1.22 3.65 -3.82
C ILE A 19 -2.33 2.89 -3.10
N TYR A 20 -3.60 3.29 -3.25
CA TYR A 20 -4.73 2.57 -2.64
C TYR A 20 -4.83 1.14 -3.18
N VAL A 21 -4.72 1.00 -4.50
CA VAL A 21 -4.77 -0.30 -5.18
C VAL A 21 -3.63 -1.20 -4.74
N ALA A 22 -2.41 -0.67 -4.61
CA ALA A 22 -1.26 -1.44 -4.15
C ALA A 22 -1.45 -1.98 -2.72
N ILE A 23 -1.98 -1.16 -1.81
CA ILE A 23 -2.26 -1.59 -0.43
C ILE A 23 -3.35 -2.68 -0.45
N ALA A 24 -4.53 -2.43 -1.03
CA ALA A 24 -5.60 -3.42 -1.06
C ALA A 24 -5.18 -4.72 -1.78
N GLY A 25 -4.42 -4.60 -2.87
CA GLY A 25 -3.87 -5.71 -3.64
C GLY A 25 -2.92 -6.58 -2.82
N SER A 26 -2.08 -6.00 -1.96
CA SER A 26 -1.18 -6.78 -1.09
C SER A 26 -1.90 -7.58 0.00
N TYR A 27 -3.07 -7.11 0.47
CA TYR A 27 -3.85 -7.81 1.50
C TYR A 27 -4.68 -8.95 0.92
N THR A 28 -5.21 -8.77 -0.28
CA THR A 28 -6.18 -9.70 -0.89
C THR A 28 -5.69 -11.16 -0.92
N PRO A 29 -4.49 -11.50 -1.45
CA PRO A 29 -4.03 -12.89 -1.47
C PRO A 29 -3.76 -13.41 -0.05
N VAL A 30 -3.18 -12.60 0.84
CA VAL A 30 -2.86 -13.00 2.22
C VAL A 30 -4.15 -13.35 2.99
N VAL A 31 -5.17 -12.48 2.90
CA VAL A 31 -6.42 -12.64 3.64
C VAL A 31 -7.25 -13.80 3.08
N LEU A 32 -7.35 -13.93 1.76
CA LEU A 32 -8.11 -15.03 1.15
C LEU A 32 -7.49 -16.40 1.48
N THR A 33 -6.16 -16.49 1.53
CA THR A 33 -5.47 -17.75 1.84
C THR A 33 -5.53 -18.09 3.32
N LEU A 34 -5.23 -17.13 4.22
CA LEU A 34 -5.06 -17.40 5.64
C LEU A 34 -6.35 -17.24 6.47
N MET A 35 -7.34 -16.52 5.94
CA MET A 35 -8.54 -16.11 6.67
C MET A 35 -9.78 -16.23 5.78
N ASN A 36 -10.01 -17.42 5.21
CA ASN A 36 -11.18 -17.73 4.39
C ASN A 36 -12.46 -17.87 5.25
N ASN A 37 -12.83 -16.80 5.94
CA ASN A 37 -13.99 -16.69 6.80
C ASN A 37 -14.60 -15.29 6.67
N TRP A 38 -15.76 -15.07 7.31
CA TRP A 38 -16.47 -13.80 7.29
C TRP A 38 -15.58 -12.59 7.64
N PHE A 39 -14.71 -12.74 8.64
CA PHE A 39 -13.84 -11.66 9.08
C PHE A 39 -12.77 -11.29 8.04
N GLY A 40 -12.21 -12.27 7.32
CA GLY A 40 -11.32 -12.01 6.19
C GLY A 40 -12.03 -11.28 5.04
N TYR A 41 -13.23 -11.71 4.66
CA TYR A 41 -14.02 -11.01 3.64
C TYR A 41 -14.38 -9.58 4.05
N LEU A 42 -14.65 -9.34 5.34
CA LEU A 42 -14.87 -8.00 5.86
C LEU A 42 -13.64 -7.09 5.68
N ILE A 43 -12.43 -7.60 5.98
CA ILE A 43 -11.18 -6.84 5.78
C ILE A 43 -11.01 -6.48 4.29
N ILE A 44 -11.23 -7.43 3.39
CA ILE A 44 -11.15 -7.20 1.94
C ILE A 44 -12.17 -6.15 1.49
N ALA A 45 -13.41 -6.24 1.98
CA ALA A 45 -14.46 -5.27 1.66
C ALA A 45 -14.10 -3.86 2.15
N ILE A 46 -13.52 -3.73 3.35
CA ILE A 46 -13.05 -2.43 3.87
C ILE A 46 -11.88 -1.90 3.02
N GLN A 47 -10.90 -2.74 2.67
CA GLN A 47 -9.75 -2.35 1.86
C GLN A 47 -10.17 -1.84 0.48
N TRP A 48 -10.98 -2.62 -0.24
CA TRP A 48 -11.43 -2.25 -1.58
C TRP A 48 -12.49 -1.15 -1.56
N GLY A 49 -13.37 -1.11 -0.56
CA GLY A 49 -14.31 -0.01 -0.36
C GLY A 49 -13.58 1.33 -0.14
N THR A 50 -12.56 1.33 0.72
CA THR A 50 -11.69 2.51 0.95
C THR A 50 -10.90 2.87 -0.30
N THR A 51 -10.45 1.88 -1.07
CA THR A 51 -9.74 2.09 -2.34
C THR A 51 -10.62 2.81 -3.36
N ILE A 52 -11.82 2.30 -3.61
CA ILE A 52 -12.77 2.91 -4.53
C ILE A 52 -13.10 4.33 -4.04
N PHE A 53 -13.40 4.49 -2.76
CA PHE A 53 -13.67 5.80 -2.18
C PHE A 53 -12.51 6.79 -2.36
N GLY A 54 -11.27 6.37 -2.07
CA GLY A 54 -10.07 7.19 -2.21
C GLY A 54 -9.80 7.63 -3.65
N ILE A 55 -10.04 6.72 -4.62
CA ILE A 55 -9.92 7.01 -6.05
C ILE A 55 -10.99 8.03 -6.47
N LEU A 56 -12.26 7.79 -6.13
CA LEU A 56 -13.36 8.72 -6.45
C LEU A 56 -13.12 10.09 -5.81
N TYR A 57 -12.62 10.14 -4.57
CA TYR A 57 -12.23 11.37 -3.90
C TYR A 57 -11.16 12.14 -4.70
N LYS A 58 -10.09 11.47 -5.16
CA LYS A 58 -9.03 12.11 -5.98
C LYS A 58 -9.56 12.61 -7.33
N ILE A 59 -10.56 11.95 -7.92
CA ILE A 59 -11.16 12.35 -9.21
C ILE A 59 -12.08 13.55 -9.04
N PHE A 60 -12.97 13.54 -8.05
CA PHE A 60 -14.02 14.55 -7.90
C PHE A 60 -13.65 15.76 -7.04
N ALA A 61 -12.63 15.64 -6.18
CA ALA A 61 -12.25 16.76 -5.33
C ALA A 61 -11.67 17.93 -6.13
N LYS A 62 -12.32 19.09 -6.05
CA LYS A 62 -11.81 20.36 -6.64
C LYS A 62 -10.41 20.73 -6.11
N LYS A 63 -10.10 20.37 -4.87
CA LYS A 63 -8.79 20.50 -4.26
C LYS A 63 -8.51 19.28 -3.39
N VAL A 64 -7.50 18.52 -3.76
CA VAL A 64 -7.12 17.30 -3.03
C VAL A 64 -6.43 17.69 -1.72
N ASN A 65 -6.91 17.16 -0.59
CA ASN A 65 -6.27 17.30 0.69
C ASN A 65 -5.32 16.13 0.92
N GLU A 66 -4.02 16.36 0.74
CA GLU A 66 -2.98 15.33 0.89
C GLU A 66 -2.95 14.73 2.31
N LYS A 67 -3.34 15.48 3.35
CA LYS A 67 -3.41 14.95 4.73
C LYS A 67 -4.53 13.92 4.87
N PHE A 68 -5.66 14.15 4.19
CA PHE A 68 -6.78 13.22 4.22
C PHE A 68 -6.44 11.92 3.48
N SER A 69 -5.82 12.01 2.30
CA SER A 69 -5.32 10.82 1.58
C SER A 69 -4.30 10.05 2.41
N LEU A 70 -3.37 10.76 3.07
CA LEU A 70 -2.41 10.13 4.00
C LEU A 70 -3.11 9.37 5.13
N ALA A 71 -4.14 9.96 5.74
CA ALA A 71 -4.91 9.31 6.80
C ALA A 71 -5.57 8.02 6.30
N LEU A 72 -6.17 8.03 5.10
CA LEU A 72 -6.74 6.83 4.50
C LEU A 72 -5.68 5.73 4.25
N TYR A 73 -4.50 6.10 3.74
CA TYR A 73 -3.41 5.16 3.54
C TYR A 73 -2.96 4.50 4.86
N LEU A 74 -2.87 5.29 5.94
CA LEU A 74 -2.53 4.78 7.26
C LEU A 74 -3.60 3.84 7.81
N ILE A 75 -4.89 4.21 7.73
CA ILE A 75 -5.99 3.34 8.17
C ILE A 75 -5.94 2.00 7.44
N MET A 76 -5.77 2.02 6.12
CA MET A 76 -5.64 0.80 5.32
C MET A 76 -4.41 -0.03 5.71
N GLY A 77 -3.27 0.62 5.99
CA GLY A 77 -2.04 -0.05 6.43
C GLY A 77 -2.13 -0.67 7.83
N TRP A 78 -2.91 -0.08 8.74
CA TRP A 78 -3.07 -0.56 10.12
C TRP A 78 -3.95 -1.80 10.25
N LEU A 79 -4.80 -2.09 9.25
CA LEU A 79 -5.58 -3.33 9.21
C LEU A 79 -4.69 -4.58 9.24
N VAL A 80 -3.38 -4.46 8.97
CA VAL A 80 -2.41 -5.56 9.08
C VAL A 80 -2.42 -6.15 10.49
N LEU A 81 -2.64 -5.33 11.52
CA LEU A 81 -2.66 -5.78 12.91
C LEU A 81 -3.75 -6.83 13.17
N ALA A 82 -4.86 -6.77 12.43
CA ALA A 82 -5.94 -7.75 12.53
C ALA A 82 -5.58 -9.12 11.91
N ILE A 83 -4.60 -9.16 10.99
CA ILE A 83 -4.20 -10.36 10.27
C ILE A 83 -2.88 -10.96 10.79
N ILE A 84 -2.09 -10.20 11.56
CA ILE A 84 -0.82 -10.67 12.18
C ILE A 84 -0.99 -12.00 12.92
N PRO A 85 -2.01 -12.21 13.77
CA PRO A 85 -2.15 -13.47 14.49
C PRO A 85 -2.29 -14.67 13.54
N ALA A 86 -3.06 -14.51 12.46
CA ALA A 86 -3.25 -15.53 11.44
C ALA A 86 -1.98 -15.78 10.62
N ILE A 87 -1.21 -14.72 10.33
CA ILE A 87 0.09 -14.83 9.66
C ILE A 87 1.06 -15.64 10.53
N ILE A 88 1.22 -15.29 11.81
CA ILE A 88 2.20 -15.95 12.67
C ILE A 88 1.84 -17.42 12.91
N SER A 89 0.55 -17.75 13.05
CA SER A 89 0.12 -19.12 13.38
C SER A 89 0.04 -20.06 12.19
N GLN A 90 -0.16 -19.54 10.96
CA GLN A 90 -0.44 -20.36 9.78
C GLN A 90 0.64 -20.27 8.69
N THR A 91 1.67 -19.45 8.86
CA THR A 91 2.74 -19.29 7.85
C THR A 91 4.12 -19.60 8.41
N THR A 92 5.08 -19.77 7.50
CA THR A 92 6.47 -20.03 7.87
C THR A 92 7.15 -18.78 8.44
N PRO A 93 8.20 -18.93 9.28
CA PRO A 93 9.02 -17.81 9.71
C PRO A 93 9.61 -16.98 8.57
N ILE A 94 9.92 -17.64 7.45
CA ILE A 94 10.43 -16.99 6.26
C ILE A 94 9.38 -16.04 5.69
N PHE A 95 8.12 -16.47 5.55
CA PHE A 95 7.03 -15.64 5.05
C PHE A 95 6.88 -14.34 5.85
N TRP A 96 6.65 -14.45 7.16
CA TRP A 96 6.39 -13.25 7.94
C TRP A 96 7.64 -12.38 8.09
N SER A 97 8.85 -12.94 8.08
CA SER A 97 10.09 -12.15 8.09
C SER A 97 10.27 -11.30 6.82
N LEU A 98 9.92 -11.85 5.64
CA LEU A 98 9.93 -11.12 4.38
C LEU A 98 8.88 -10.00 4.37
N MET A 99 7.68 -10.29 4.89
CA MET A 99 6.61 -9.28 5.03
C MET A 99 7.02 -8.13 5.95
N VAL A 100 7.63 -8.42 7.11
CA VAL A 100 8.16 -7.43 8.05
C VAL A 100 9.29 -6.62 7.42
N THR A 101 10.22 -7.29 6.74
CA THR A 101 11.35 -6.61 6.07
C THR A 101 10.84 -5.68 4.97
N GLY A 102 9.85 -6.10 4.18
CA GLY A 102 9.16 -5.22 3.23
C GLY A 102 8.52 -4.01 3.90
N GLY A 103 7.86 -4.21 5.05
CA GLY A 103 7.33 -3.12 5.87
C GLY A 103 8.40 -2.13 6.34
N LEU A 104 9.55 -2.63 6.80
CA LEU A 104 10.69 -1.80 7.18
C LEU A 104 11.25 -0.99 6.00
N CYS A 105 11.33 -1.59 4.81
CA CYS A 105 11.72 -0.89 3.58
C CYS A 105 10.76 0.28 3.29
N TYR A 106 9.44 0.10 3.43
CA TYR A 106 8.47 1.19 3.30
C TYR A 106 8.70 2.31 4.33
N THR A 107 8.93 1.95 5.60
CA THR A 107 9.17 2.94 6.67
C THR A 107 10.45 3.75 6.43
N VAL A 108 11.55 3.08 6.10
CA VAL A 108 12.83 3.74 5.78
C VAL A 108 12.68 4.63 4.55
N GLY A 109 12.05 4.12 3.49
CA GLY A 109 11.75 4.89 2.29
C GLY A 109 10.95 6.15 2.59
N ALA A 110 9.90 6.05 3.42
CA ALA A 110 9.09 7.21 3.81
C ALA A 110 9.92 8.30 4.52
N GLY A 111 10.93 7.90 5.29
CA GLY A 111 11.89 8.83 5.91
C GLY A 111 12.73 9.61 4.88
N PHE A 112 13.12 8.98 3.76
CA PHE A 112 13.76 9.67 2.65
C PHE A 112 12.77 10.58 1.91
N TYR A 113 11.54 10.12 1.65
CA TYR A 113 10.51 10.92 0.99
C TYR A 113 10.17 12.21 1.77
N ALA A 114 10.10 12.13 3.10
CA ALA A 114 9.83 13.28 3.95
C ALA A 114 10.92 14.36 3.87
N LYS A 115 12.17 13.95 3.61
CA LYS A 115 13.30 14.85 3.42
C LYS A 115 13.29 15.36 1.97
N LYS A 116 12.85 16.61 1.78
CA LYS A 116 12.77 17.28 0.46
C LYS A 116 14.14 17.66 -0.13
N LYS A 117 15.05 16.68 -0.27
CA LYS A 117 16.39 16.83 -0.83
C LYS A 117 16.46 16.30 -2.28
N PRO A 118 17.45 16.75 -3.09
CA PRO A 118 17.65 16.22 -4.44
C PRO A 118 17.79 14.69 -4.42
N TYR A 119 17.21 14.01 -5.41
CA TYR A 119 17.22 12.54 -5.58
C TYR A 119 16.54 11.70 -4.49
N PHE A 120 16.14 12.28 -3.35
CA PHE A 120 15.52 11.51 -2.26
C PHE A 120 14.17 10.90 -2.66
N HIS A 121 13.46 11.56 -3.58
CA HIS A 121 12.25 10.99 -4.18
C HIS A 121 12.57 9.72 -5.01
N MET A 122 13.69 9.68 -5.72
CA MET A 122 14.14 8.49 -6.45
C MET A 122 14.55 7.37 -5.49
N ILE A 123 15.29 7.70 -4.43
CA ILE A 123 15.68 6.75 -3.38
C ILE A 123 14.43 6.13 -2.74
N TRP A 124 13.41 6.95 -2.45
CA TRP A 124 12.12 6.46 -1.96
C TRP A 124 11.47 5.42 -2.89
N HIS A 125 11.46 5.67 -4.20
CA HIS A 125 10.95 4.69 -5.18
C HIS A 125 11.73 3.37 -5.15
N LEU A 126 13.06 3.41 -4.98
CA LEU A 126 13.86 2.18 -4.86
C LEU A 126 13.48 1.36 -3.63
N PHE A 127 13.22 2.03 -2.50
CA PHE A 127 12.74 1.35 -1.28
C PHE A 127 11.34 0.75 -1.45
N ILE A 128 10.43 1.45 -2.13
CA ILE A 128 9.10 0.91 -2.45
C ILE A 128 9.21 -0.33 -3.34
N LEU A 129 10.05 -0.27 -4.38
CA LEU A 129 10.24 -1.38 -5.30
C LEU A 129 10.83 -2.60 -4.58
N ALA A 130 11.83 -2.40 -3.71
CA ALA A 130 12.38 -3.45 -2.88
C ALA A 130 11.32 -4.04 -1.93
N ALA A 131 10.52 -3.20 -1.28
CA ALA A 131 9.43 -3.64 -0.41
C ALA A 131 8.40 -4.50 -1.15
N SER A 132 7.94 -4.03 -2.32
CA SER A 132 7.00 -4.77 -3.17
C SER A 132 7.58 -6.09 -3.67
N ALA A 133 8.88 -6.12 -4.04
CA ALA A 133 9.54 -7.35 -4.47
C ALA A 133 9.64 -8.38 -3.34
N LEU A 134 10.00 -7.95 -2.13
CA LEU A 134 10.04 -8.84 -0.95
C LEU A 134 8.66 -9.42 -0.62
N GLN A 135 7.62 -8.58 -0.63
CA GLN A 135 6.24 -9.02 -0.38
C GLN A 135 5.74 -9.95 -1.49
N TYR A 136 6.05 -9.66 -2.75
CA TYR A 136 5.74 -10.55 -3.87
C TYR A 136 6.41 -11.93 -3.70
N ILE A 137 7.70 -11.96 -3.36
CA ILE A 137 8.44 -13.20 -3.12
C ILE A 137 7.81 -13.98 -1.95
N ALA A 138 7.46 -13.29 -0.86
CA ALA A 138 6.78 -13.92 0.27
C ALA A 138 5.46 -14.59 -0.17
N ILE A 139 4.62 -13.86 -0.90
CA ILE A 139 3.29 -14.33 -1.33
C ILE A 139 3.39 -15.49 -2.34
N VAL A 140 4.33 -15.44 -3.27
CA VAL A 140 4.38 -16.44 -4.37
C VAL A 140 5.13 -17.71 -3.96
N TYR A 141 6.18 -17.60 -3.14
CA TYR A 141 7.07 -18.74 -2.85
C TYR A 141 6.97 -19.29 -1.44
N TYR A 142 6.41 -18.53 -0.49
CA TYR A 142 6.43 -18.88 0.94
C TYR A 142 5.06 -18.82 1.62
N MET A 143 4.00 -18.47 0.89
CA MET A 143 2.62 -18.49 1.36
C MET A 143 2.05 -19.91 1.36
#